data_AF-A0A920TKP6-F1
#
_entry.id   AF-A0A920TKP6-F1
#
_cell.length_a   1.000
_cell.length_b   1.000
_cell.length_c   1.000
_cell.angle_alpha   90.00
_cell.angle_beta   90.00
_cell.angle_gamma   90.00
#
_symmetry.space_group_name_H-M   'P 1'
#
loop_
_entity.id
_entity.type
_entity.pdbx_description
1 polymer ?
#
loop_
_entity_poly.entity_id
_entity_poly.type
_entity_poly.pdbx_seq_one_letter_code
_entity_poly.pdbx_strand_id
1 'polypeptide(L)'
;MSWPSSTDPFYLANSTEQNARRNYYGVNGIPAGFGNGSSAGSSASTWRSTGLSSIGDPTPISITLNGGMIDDGLQMSVTVSSETNLSSTDLRLFVCTSIDSVYYNSPTAYDNFENVFIEFLTSSSGQSLDLDGVNDVTQEFNWSMPTPWPNTNPNITWDISDLNVIAFVQNYTSKDVLQAEWSRVSEMNTDIDEDGIANNDDNCMETYNPDQNDVDGDGKGNACDPCDNANVYVAGNLNGDLAGDLPIINIYDVLFL
;
A
#
# COMPACT_ATOMS: atom_id res chain seq x y z
N MET A 1 -14.79 -28.18 -13.07
CA MET A 1 -14.67 -26.77 -13.47
C MET A 1 -13.51 -26.20 -12.70
N SER A 2 -12.51 -25.66 -13.39
CA SER A 2 -11.49 -24.83 -12.75
C SER A 2 -12.14 -23.48 -12.47
N TRP A 3 -12.08 -23.03 -11.23
CA TRP A 3 -12.60 -21.72 -10.81
C TRP A 3 -11.40 -20.92 -10.27
N PRO A 4 -11.09 -19.74 -10.83
CA PRO A 4 -11.71 -19.06 -11.97
C PRO A 4 -11.49 -19.75 -13.33
N SER A 5 -12.17 -19.29 -14.38
CA SER A 5 -12.00 -19.84 -15.74
C SER A 5 -10.55 -19.67 -16.21
N SER A 6 -10.00 -20.70 -16.86
CA SER A 6 -8.66 -20.63 -17.46
C SER A 6 -8.55 -19.64 -18.63
N THR A 7 -9.67 -19.01 -19.02
CA THR A 7 -9.75 -18.00 -20.08
C THR A 7 -10.14 -16.62 -19.56
N ASP A 8 -10.28 -16.46 -18.24
CA ASP A 8 -10.61 -15.18 -17.65
C ASP A 8 -9.35 -14.26 -17.71
N PRO A 9 -9.42 -13.13 -18.42
CA PRO A 9 -8.25 -12.27 -18.64
C PRO A 9 -7.73 -11.64 -17.34
N PHE A 10 -8.62 -11.30 -16.40
CA PHE A 10 -8.25 -10.70 -15.12
C PHE A 10 -7.62 -11.74 -14.19
N TYR A 11 -8.13 -12.98 -14.21
CA TYR A 11 -7.49 -14.08 -13.50
C TYR A 11 -6.09 -14.39 -14.04
N LEU A 12 -5.96 -14.48 -15.36
CA LEU A 12 -4.68 -14.83 -15.99
C LEU A 12 -3.60 -13.77 -15.75
N ALA A 13 -3.99 -12.51 -15.66
CA ALA A 13 -3.04 -11.42 -15.52
C ALA A 13 -2.38 -11.36 -14.12
N ASN A 14 -2.99 -11.96 -13.08
CA ASN A 14 -2.34 -12.15 -11.77
C ASN A 14 -2.81 -13.43 -11.05
N SER A 15 -2.57 -14.59 -11.68
CA SER A 15 -3.06 -15.86 -11.14
C SER A 15 -2.37 -16.27 -9.83
N THR A 16 -1.11 -15.90 -9.61
CA THR A 16 -0.34 -16.28 -8.43
C THR A 16 -0.98 -15.74 -7.15
N GLU A 17 -1.24 -14.45 -7.09
CA GLU A 17 -1.78 -13.80 -5.88
C GLU A 17 -3.25 -14.16 -5.66
N GLN A 18 -4.02 -14.23 -6.75
CA GLN A 18 -5.41 -14.67 -6.69
C GLN A 18 -5.52 -16.10 -6.16
N ASN A 19 -4.66 -17.02 -6.61
CA ASN A 19 -4.61 -18.39 -6.09
C ASN A 19 -4.19 -18.42 -4.61
N ALA A 20 -3.23 -17.58 -4.20
CA ALA A 20 -2.79 -17.49 -2.81
C ALA A 20 -3.94 -17.08 -1.89
N ARG A 21 -4.67 -15.99 -2.20
CA ARG A 21 -5.83 -15.54 -1.41
C ARG A 21 -6.99 -16.53 -1.49
N ARG A 22 -7.26 -17.13 -2.65
CA ARG A 22 -8.27 -18.20 -2.81
C ARG A 22 -8.00 -19.36 -1.86
N ASN A 23 -6.75 -19.83 -1.81
CA ASN A 23 -6.32 -20.92 -0.93
C ASN A 23 -6.40 -20.52 0.54
N TYR A 24 -5.97 -19.31 0.88
CA TYR A 24 -6.03 -18.76 2.25
C TYR A 24 -7.48 -18.73 2.79
N TYR A 25 -8.46 -18.37 1.96
CA TYR A 25 -9.88 -18.37 2.33
C TYR A 25 -10.60 -19.70 2.06
N GLY A 26 -9.96 -20.69 1.44
CA GLY A 26 -10.59 -21.98 1.13
C GLY A 26 -11.74 -21.88 0.12
N VAL A 27 -11.64 -20.96 -0.84
CA VAL A 27 -12.69 -20.73 -1.85
C VAL A 27 -12.66 -21.83 -2.91
N ASN A 28 -13.78 -22.57 -3.02
CA ASN A 28 -13.93 -23.71 -3.94
C ASN A 28 -15.03 -23.49 -5.00
N GLY A 29 -15.64 -22.30 -5.06
CA GLY A 29 -16.67 -21.94 -6.01
C GLY A 29 -16.93 -20.44 -6.02
N ILE A 30 -17.45 -19.94 -7.14
CA ILE A 30 -17.79 -18.52 -7.35
C ILE A 30 -19.27 -18.38 -7.76
N PRO A 31 -19.93 -17.24 -7.47
CA PRO A 31 -19.42 -16.10 -6.71
C PRO A 31 -19.23 -16.43 -5.22
N ALA A 32 -18.18 -15.90 -4.60
CA ALA A 32 -17.91 -16.01 -3.17
C ALA A 32 -17.39 -14.67 -2.67
N GLY A 33 -17.96 -14.19 -1.57
CA GLY A 33 -17.53 -12.94 -0.93
C GLY A 33 -17.20 -13.17 0.54
N PHE A 34 -16.34 -12.30 1.05
CA PHE A 34 -15.86 -12.32 2.42
C PHE A 34 -15.99 -10.90 2.98
N GLY A 35 -16.43 -10.79 4.22
CA GLY A 35 -16.48 -9.54 4.96
C GLY A 35 -15.86 -9.75 6.33
N ASN A 36 -14.97 -8.85 6.73
CA ASN A 36 -14.23 -8.90 8.00
C ASN A 36 -13.63 -10.29 8.30
N GLY A 37 -12.99 -10.88 7.29
CA GLY A 37 -12.31 -12.17 7.43
C GLY A 37 -13.18 -13.42 7.30
N SER A 38 -14.51 -13.28 7.37
CA SER A 38 -15.45 -14.38 7.35
C SER A 38 -16.23 -14.46 6.05
N SER A 39 -16.73 -15.66 5.71
CA SER A 39 -17.56 -15.84 4.50
C SER A 39 -18.84 -15.03 4.61
N ALA A 40 -19.08 -14.19 3.61
CA ALA A 40 -20.30 -13.40 3.44
C ALA A 40 -21.25 -14.06 2.42
N GLY A 41 -21.02 -15.32 2.04
CA GLY A 41 -21.85 -16.05 1.09
C GLY A 41 -21.59 -15.68 -0.38
N SER A 42 -22.61 -15.84 -1.22
CA SER A 42 -22.49 -15.82 -2.69
C SER A 42 -23.47 -14.87 -3.37
N SER A 43 -24.01 -13.86 -2.66
CA SER A 43 -24.94 -12.89 -3.24
C SER A 43 -24.66 -11.47 -2.79
N ALA A 44 -24.95 -10.50 -3.65
CA ALA A 44 -24.78 -9.08 -3.34
C ALA A 44 -25.54 -8.65 -2.07
N SER A 45 -26.70 -9.26 -1.80
CA SER A 45 -27.49 -9.00 -0.59
C SER A 45 -26.74 -9.38 0.69
N THR A 46 -26.09 -10.55 0.72
CA THR A 46 -25.38 -11.02 1.92
C THR A 46 -24.10 -10.24 2.12
N TRP A 47 -23.38 -9.93 1.05
CA TRP A 47 -22.19 -9.07 1.10
C TRP A 47 -22.52 -7.68 1.66
N ARG A 48 -23.60 -7.06 1.17
CA ARG A 48 -24.07 -5.78 1.71
C ARG A 48 -24.42 -5.88 3.19
N SER A 49 -25.14 -6.92 3.62
CA SER A 49 -25.51 -7.08 5.02
C SER A 49 -24.29 -7.26 5.94
N THR A 50 -23.27 -8.00 5.50
CA THR A 50 -22.03 -8.19 6.26
C THR A 50 -21.21 -6.90 6.35
N GLY A 51 -21.14 -6.11 5.27
CA GLY A 51 -20.48 -4.79 5.34
C GLY A 51 -21.19 -3.83 6.30
N LEU A 52 -22.52 -3.81 6.27
CA LEU A 52 -23.31 -2.95 7.15
C LEU A 52 -23.26 -3.38 8.63
N SER A 53 -23.03 -4.66 8.93
CA SER A 53 -23.04 -5.16 10.31
C SER A 53 -21.86 -4.68 11.14
N SER A 54 -20.82 -4.12 10.51
CA SER A 54 -19.63 -3.64 11.21
C SER A 54 -19.47 -2.12 11.20
N ILE A 55 -20.50 -1.42 10.74
CA ILE A 55 -20.54 0.05 10.87
C ILE A 55 -20.65 0.40 12.34
N GLY A 56 -19.68 1.17 12.83
CA GLY A 56 -19.63 1.66 14.21
C GLY A 56 -18.89 0.75 15.18
N ASP A 57 -18.35 -0.38 14.71
CA ASP A 57 -17.43 -1.18 15.52
C ASP A 57 -16.13 -0.38 15.75
N PRO A 58 -15.69 -0.19 17.01
CA PRO A 58 -14.47 0.56 17.28
C PRO A 58 -13.24 -0.25 16.88
N THR A 59 -12.24 0.44 16.37
CA THR A 59 -10.92 -0.12 16.09
C THR A 59 -9.85 0.84 16.61
N PRO A 60 -8.79 0.35 17.28
CA PRO A 60 -7.70 1.20 17.75
C PRO A 60 -6.69 1.50 16.64
N ILE A 61 -6.97 1.14 15.38
CA ILE A 61 -6.07 1.28 14.24
C ILE A 61 -6.60 2.36 13.31
N SER A 62 -5.74 3.30 12.91
CA SER A 62 -5.98 4.23 11.82
C SER A 62 -5.05 3.93 10.66
N ILE A 63 -5.53 4.15 9.44
CA ILE A 63 -4.74 4.06 8.21
C ILE A 63 -4.86 5.41 7.52
N THR A 64 -3.74 5.93 7.01
CA THR A 64 -3.69 7.14 6.21
C THR A 64 -2.96 6.84 4.91
N LEU A 65 -3.52 7.29 3.80
CA LEU A 65 -2.98 7.12 2.44
C LEU A 65 -2.57 8.48 1.91
N ASN A 66 -1.30 8.63 1.54
CA ASN A 66 -0.79 9.84 0.90
C ASN A 66 -0.03 9.49 -0.37
N GLY A 67 0.17 10.46 -1.26
CA GLY A 67 0.83 10.32 -2.55
C GLY A 67 -0.11 10.54 -3.72
N GLY A 68 0.23 9.98 -4.87
CA GLY A 68 -0.53 10.14 -6.11
C GLY A 68 0.20 9.62 -7.34
N MET A 69 -0.35 9.92 -8.52
CA MET A 69 0.34 9.67 -9.79
C MET A 69 1.40 10.75 -10.03
N ILE A 70 2.63 10.32 -10.27
CA ILE A 70 3.75 11.16 -10.71
C ILE A 70 4.29 10.55 -12.00
N ASP A 71 4.27 11.35 -13.07
CA ASP A 71 4.49 10.90 -14.43
C ASP A 71 3.59 9.69 -14.79
N ASP A 72 4.17 8.53 -15.04
CA ASP A 72 3.48 7.28 -15.40
C ASP A 72 3.42 6.27 -14.23
N GLY A 73 3.84 6.67 -13.03
CA GLY A 73 3.92 5.82 -11.83
C GLY A 73 3.08 6.33 -10.68
N LEU A 74 2.71 5.43 -9.78
CA LEU A 74 2.15 5.73 -8.47
C LEU A 74 3.29 5.81 -7.47
N GLN A 75 3.41 6.93 -6.76
CA GLN A 75 4.23 7.02 -5.55
C GLN A 75 3.31 7.33 -4.38
N MET A 76 3.42 6.55 -3.32
CA MET A 76 2.51 6.69 -2.18
C MET A 76 3.11 6.18 -0.88
N SER A 77 2.62 6.73 0.21
CA SER A 77 2.88 6.26 1.56
C SER A 77 1.60 5.72 2.21
N VAL A 78 1.76 4.69 3.02
CA VAL A 78 0.70 4.16 3.88
C VAL A 78 1.19 4.21 5.32
N THR A 79 0.56 5.07 6.13
CA THR A 79 0.85 5.18 7.55
C THR A 79 -0.22 4.44 8.34
N VAL A 80 0.22 3.55 9.23
CA VAL A 80 -0.63 2.80 10.14
C VAL A 80 -0.26 3.18 11.57
N SER A 81 -1.23 3.74 12.29
CA SER A 81 -1.08 4.11 13.71
C SER A 81 -1.95 3.21 14.58
N SER A 82 -1.59 3.05 15.85
CA SER A 82 -2.49 2.42 16.82
C SER A 82 -2.51 3.10 18.18
N GLU A 83 -3.70 3.21 18.77
CA GLU A 83 -3.90 3.71 20.13
C GLU A 83 -3.54 2.69 21.23
N THR A 84 -3.32 1.42 20.85
CA THR A 84 -3.07 0.33 21.80
C THR A 84 -1.95 -0.58 21.30
N ASN A 85 -1.30 -1.28 22.22
CA ASN A 85 -0.23 -2.21 21.85
C ASN A 85 -0.79 -3.52 21.31
N LEU A 86 -0.48 -3.81 20.04
CA LEU A 86 -0.91 -4.98 19.29
C LEU A 86 0.28 -5.81 18.74
N SER A 87 1.51 -5.53 19.18
CA SER A 87 2.76 -6.18 18.71
C SER A 87 2.79 -7.70 18.87
N SER A 88 2.00 -8.24 19.81
CA SER A 88 1.86 -9.67 20.05
C SER A 88 0.94 -10.40 19.06
N THR A 89 0.28 -9.68 18.16
CA THR A 89 -0.67 -10.24 17.19
C THR A 89 -0.05 -10.30 15.79
N ASP A 90 -0.36 -11.33 15.00
CA ASP A 90 0.09 -11.48 13.60
C ASP A 90 -0.73 -10.54 12.69
N LEU A 91 -0.53 -9.24 12.86
CA LEU A 91 -1.12 -8.22 12.01
C LEU A 91 -0.28 -8.02 10.77
N ARG A 92 -0.98 -7.87 9.65
CA ARG A 92 -0.35 -7.59 8.38
C ARG A 92 -1.07 -6.48 7.65
N LEU A 93 -0.28 -5.58 7.07
CA LEU A 93 -0.74 -4.61 6.11
C LEU A 93 -0.88 -5.29 4.76
N PHE A 94 -2.04 -5.09 4.15
CA PHE A 94 -2.26 -5.41 2.75
C PHE A 94 -2.53 -4.10 2.02
N VAL A 95 -1.73 -3.81 1.01
CA VAL A 95 -1.97 -2.70 0.07
C VAL A 95 -2.14 -3.29 -1.31
N CYS A 96 -3.20 -2.91 -2.03
CA CYS A 96 -3.44 -3.34 -3.40
C CYS A 96 -4.02 -2.23 -4.26
N THR A 97 -3.85 -2.40 -5.57
CA THR A 97 -4.43 -1.53 -6.59
C THR A 97 -5.64 -2.18 -7.24
N SER A 98 -6.62 -1.36 -7.61
CA SER A 98 -7.77 -1.78 -8.40
C SER A 98 -8.17 -0.71 -9.41
N ILE A 99 -8.90 -1.12 -10.45
CA ILE A 99 -9.52 -0.18 -11.41
C ILE A 99 -11.02 -0.14 -11.15
N ASP A 100 -11.56 1.05 -10.90
CA ASP A 100 -12.99 1.25 -10.59
C ASP A 100 -13.90 0.95 -11.77
N SER A 101 -13.46 1.19 -13.01
CA SER A 101 -14.29 0.99 -14.20
C SER A 101 -13.51 0.28 -15.30
N VAL A 102 -13.87 -0.98 -15.54
CA VAL A 102 -13.34 -1.76 -16.66
C VAL A 102 -14.49 -2.24 -17.54
N TYR A 103 -14.43 -1.88 -18.82
CA TYR A 103 -15.33 -2.44 -19.81
C TYR A 103 -14.67 -3.65 -20.48
N TYR A 104 -15.38 -4.77 -20.52
CA TYR A 104 -14.97 -5.97 -21.23
C TYR A 104 -16.13 -6.50 -22.07
N ASN A 105 -16.01 -6.41 -23.40
CA ASN A 105 -17.00 -6.98 -24.32
C ASN A 105 -16.99 -8.52 -24.26
N SER A 106 -17.72 -9.07 -23.29
CA SER A 106 -17.68 -10.47 -22.90
C SER A 106 -18.74 -11.28 -23.63
N PRO A 107 -18.47 -12.57 -23.98
CA PRO A 107 -19.48 -13.46 -24.54
C PRO A 107 -20.72 -13.70 -23.67
N THR A 108 -20.69 -13.31 -22.38
CA THR A 108 -21.72 -13.63 -21.37
C THR A 108 -22.56 -12.44 -20.88
N ALA A 109 -22.52 -11.29 -21.58
CA ALA A 109 -23.37 -10.10 -21.36
C ALA A 109 -23.13 -9.26 -20.08
N TYR A 110 -22.08 -9.56 -19.29
CA TYR A 110 -21.61 -8.67 -18.25
C TYR A 110 -20.39 -7.93 -18.78
N ASP A 111 -20.60 -6.66 -19.12
CA ASP A 111 -19.57 -5.90 -19.83
C ASP A 111 -18.92 -4.80 -18.98
N ASN A 112 -19.45 -4.48 -17.80
CA ASN A 112 -18.86 -3.50 -16.90
C ASN A 112 -18.50 -4.16 -15.58
N PHE A 113 -17.24 -3.99 -15.18
CA PHE A 113 -16.70 -4.51 -13.93
C PHE A 113 -16.19 -3.35 -13.10
N GLU A 114 -16.50 -3.40 -11.81
CA GLU A 114 -16.08 -2.39 -10.85
C GLU A 114 -15.04 -2.95 -9.88
N ASN A 115 -14.11 -2.09 -9.45
CA ASN A 115 -13.07 -2.42 -8.46
C ASN A 115 -12.29 -3.70 -8.82
N VAL A 116 -11.86 -3.80 -10.08
CA VAL A 116 -11.10 -4.93 -10.59
C VAL A 116 -9.70 -4.91 -10.00
N PHE A 117 -9.42 -5.90 -9.15
CA PHE A 117 -8.10 -6.09 -8.54
C PHE A 117 -7.00 -6.27 -9.59
N ILE A 118 -5.89 -5.55 -9.42
CA ILE A 118 -4.69 -5.66 -10.24
C ILE A 118 -3.66 -6.55 -9.52
N GLU A 119 -3.09 -6.03 -8.42
CA GLU A 119 -2.08 -6.74 -7.62
C GLU A 119 -1.94 -6.16 -6.20
N PHE A 120 -1.23 -6.90 -5.34
CA PHE A 120 -0.78 -6.39 -4.04
C PHE A 120 0.59 -5.70 -4.17
N LEU A 121 0.71 -4.54 -3.54
CA LEU A 121 1.97 -3.83 -3.34
C LEU A 121 2.78 -4.44 -2.17
N THR A 122 2.11 -5.03 -1.18
CA THR A 122 2.71 -5.71 0.00
C THR A 122 2.81 -7.24 -0.15
N SER A 123 2.59 -7.78 -1.36
CA SER A 123 2.37 -9.21 -1.68
C SER A 123 1.06 -9.82 -1.15
N SER A 124 0.68 -10.96 -1.75
CA SER A 124 -0.49 -11.77 -1.32
C SER A 124 -0.45 -12.33 0.12
N SER A 125 0.69 -12.28 0.80
CA SER A 125 0.82 -12.66 2.23
C SER A 125 0.76 -11.47 3.18
N GLY A 126 0.76 -10.25 2.67
CA GLY A 126 0.80 -9.01 3.44
C GLY A 126 2.18 -8.75 4.06
N GLN A 127 2.43 -7.49 4.40
CA GLN A 127 3.61 -7.07 5.14
C GLN A 127 3.34 -7.15 6.64
N SER A 128 4.24 -7.77 7.41
CA SER A 128 4.12 -7.84 8.87
C SER A 128 4.10 -6.43 9.46
N LEU A 129 3.18 -6.19 10.40
CA LEU A 129 3.08 -4.95 11.15
C LEU A 129 3.38 -5.20 12.62
N ASP A 130 4.23 -4.36 13.19
CA ASP A 130 4.47 -4.28 14.62
C ASP A 130 3.90 -2.95 15.13
N LEU A 131 2.72 -3.00 15.76
CA LEU A 131 2.03 -1.81 16.28
C LEU A 131 2.17 -1.81 17.81
N ASP A 132 3.06 -0.98 18.33
CA ASP A 132 3.39 -0.92 19.76
C ASP A 132 2.45 0.00 20.58
N GLY A 133 1.57 0.73 19.90
CA GLY A 133 0.64 1.70 20.50
C GLY A 133 1.23 3.09 20.73
N VAL A 134 2.43 3.36 20.20
CA VAL A 134 3.17 4.61 20.40
C VAL A 134 3.73 5.14 19.08
N ASN A 135 4.37 4.28 18.29
CA ASN A 135 5.02 4.64 17.05
C ASN A 135 4.18 4.23 15.85
N ASP A 136 4.12 5.12 14.88
CA ASP A 136 3.43 4.87 13.61
C ASP A 136 4.36 4.09 12.66
N VAL A 137 3.75 3.25 11.83
CA VAL A 137 4.46 2.48 10.81
C VAL A 137 4.09 3.02 9.44
N THR A 138 5.04 3.70 8.80
CA THR A 138 4.89 4.20 7.41
C THR A 138 5.58 3.25 6.43
N GLN A 139 4.89 2.94 5.33
CA GLN A 139 5.43 2.17 4.20
C GLN A 139 5.31 2.95 2.91
N GLU A 140 6.44 3.12 2.24
CA GLU A 140 6.54 3.79 0.94
C GLU A 140 6.44 2.79 -0.21
N PHE A 141 5.70 3.16 -1.24
CA PHE A 141 5.51 2.36 -2.45
C PHE A 141 5.78 3.19 -3.69
N ASN A 142 6.59 2.62 -4.58
CA ASN A 142 6.77 3.08 -5.95
C ASN A 142 6.24 1.98 -6.87
N TRP A 143 5.18 2.27 -7.59
CA TRP A 143 4.46 1.29 -8.40
C TRP A 143 4.23 1.81 -9.81
N SER A 144 4.20 0.92 -10.77
CA SER A 144 3.81 1.22 -12.15
C SER A 144 2.89 0.13 -12.64
N MET A 145 1.94 0.50 -13.50
CA MET A 145 0.96 -0.46 -14.03
C MET A 145 1.66 -1.65 -14.69
N PRO A 146 1.36 -2.90 -14.28
CA PRO A 146 1.91 -4.08 -14.92
C PRO A 146 1.64 -4.07 -16.41
N THR A 147 2.68 -4.36 -17.18
CA THR A 147 2.55 -4.46 -18.63
C THR A 147 2.68 -5.93 -19.04
N PRO A 148 1.67 -6.55 -19.68
CA PRO A 148 0.37 -6.00 -20.08
C PRO A 148 -0.79 -6.30 -19.10
N TRP A 149 -1.32 -5.29 -18.40
CA TRP A 149 -2.56 -5.43 -17.61
C TRP A 149 -3.77 -4.74 -18.26
N PRO A 150 -4.89 -5.45 -18.41
CA PRO A 150 -4.91 -6.81 -18.92
C PRO A 150 -4.68 -6.82 -20.46
N ASN A 151 -4.00 -5.80 -21.00
CA ASN A 151 -4.02 -5.46 -22.43
C ASN A 151 -3.11 -6.32 -23.30
N THR A 152 -3.45 -7.60 -23.35
CA THR A 152 -3.33 -8.44 -24.56
C THR A 152 -4.68 -8.68 -25.24
N ASN A 153 -5.80 -8.24 -24.65
CA ASN A 153 -7.15 -8.44 -25.18
C ASN A 153 -7.77 -7.12 -25.70
N PRO A 154 -8.00 -6.96 -27.01
CA PRO A 154 -8.56 -5.72 -27.58
C PRO A 154 -10.03 -5.47 -27.20
N ASN A 155 -10.70 -6.44 -26.56
CA ASN A 155 -12.08 -6.30 -26.10
C ASN A 155 -12.18 -5.68 -24.70
N ILE A 156 -11.04 -5.34 -24.07
CA ILE A 156 -10.99 -4.72 -22.75
C ILE A 156 -10.55 -3.27 -22.89
N THR A 157 -11.28 -2.36 -22.25
CA THR A 157 -10.96 -0.93 -22.18
C THR A 157 -11.08 -0.46 -20.73
N TRP A 158 -10.10 0.32 -20.29
CA TRP A 158 -9.99 0.93 -18.97
C TRP A 158 -9.19 2.23 -19.08
N ASP A 159 -9.31 3.10 -18.08
CA ASP A 159 -8.53 4.33 -17.94
C ASP A 159 -7.72 4.29 -16.64
N ILE A 160 -6.49 4.79 -16.68
CA ILE A 160 -5.64 4.89 -15.49
C ILE A 160 -6.20 5.92 -14.50
N SER A 161 -7.04 6.87 -14.95
CA SER A 161 -7.73 7.81 -14.06
C SER A 161 -8.65 7.14 -13.05
N ASP A 162 -9.08 5.91 -13.33
CA ASP A 162 -9.96 5.10 -12.48
C ASP A 162 -9.17 4.20 -11.51
N LEU A 163 -7.87 4.48 -11.32
CA LEU A 163 -7.01 3.76 -10.39
C LEU A 163 -7.36 4.10 -8.93
N ASN A 164 -7.58 3.05 -8.15
CA ASN A 164 -7.78 3.10 -6.72
C ASN A 164 -6.64 2.37 -6.00
N VAL A 165 -6.38 2.81 -4.77
CA VAL A 165 -5.59 2.05 -3.81
C VAL A 165 -6.47 1.68 -2.63
N ILE A 166 -6.31 0.44 -2.18
CA ILE A 166 -7.00 -0.10 -1.01
C ILE A 166 -5.93 -0.61 -0.05
N ALA A 167 -5.98 -0.15 1.20
CA ALA A 167 -5.15 -0.64 2.29
C ALA A 167 -6.03 -1.24 3.37
N PHE A 168 -5.63 -2.38 3.94
CA PHE A 168 -6.32 -2.96 5.08
C PHE A 168 -5.37 -3.69 6.01
N VAL A 169 -5.66 -3.61 7.31
CA VAL A 169 -4.94 -4.35 8.35
C VAL A 169 -5.74 -5.59 8.71
N GLN A 170 -5.10 -6.74 8.57
CA GLN A 170 -5.70 -8.03 8.84
C GLN A 170 -4.88 -8.81 9.87
N ASN A 171 -5.55 -9.41 10.84
CA ASN A 171 -4.97 -10.50 11.62
C ASN A 171 -4.86 -11.72 10.71
N TYR A 172 -3.65 -12.14 10.38
CA TYR A 172 -3.44 -13.18 9.39
C TYR A 172 -3.86 -14.57 9.88
N THR A 173 -3.88 -14.80 11.19
CA THR A 173 -4.29 -16.08 11.76
C THR A 173 -5.82 -16.20 11.88
N SER A 174 -6.49 -15.21 12.48
CA SER A 174 -7.95 -15.22 12.63
C SER A 174 -8.69 -14.81 11.36
N LYS A 175 -7.98 -14.18 10.41
CA LYS A 175 -8.46 -13.58 9.16
C LYS A 175 -9.24 -12.29 9.34
N ASP A 176 -9.47 -11.84 10.58
CA ASP A 176 -10.25 -10.64 10.87
C ASP A 176 -9.58 -9.41 10.23
N VAL A 177 -10.37 -8.60 9.54
CA VAL A 177 -9.94 -7.30 9.02
C VAL A 177 -10.35 -6.27 10.06
N LEU A 178 -9.36 -5.57 10.63
CA LEU A 178 -9.55 -4.66 11.77
C LEU A 178 -9.74 -3.20 11.33
N GLN A 179 -9.17 -2.85 10.19
CA GLN A 179 -9.29 -1.52 9.59
C GLN A 179 -9.06 -1.64 8.09
N ALA A 180 -9.75 -0.81 7.31
CA ALA A 180 -9.53 -0.67 5.88
C ALA A 180 -9.73 0.79 5.47
N GLU A 181 -8.89 1.26 4.58
CA GLU A 181 -8.97 2.58 3.97
C GLU A 181 -8.82 2.44 2.45
N TRP A 182 -9.47 3.32 1.71
CA TRP A 182 -9.35 3.34 0.25
C TRP A 182 -9.38 4.76 -0.26
N SER A 183 -8.66 5.02 -1.33
CA SER A 183 -8.70 6.30 -2.01
C SER A 183 -8.54 6.12 -3.51
N ARG A 184 -9.15 7.06 -4.25
CA ARG A 184 -8.83 7.27 -5.66
C ARG A 184 -7.45 7.90 -5.72
N VAL A 185 -6.57 7.37 -6.55
CA VAL A 185 -5.20 7.89 -6.64
C VAL A 185 -5.19 9.36 -7.06
N SER A 186 -6.17 9.79 -7.84
CA SER A 186 -6.37 11.19 -8.26
C SER A 186 -6.83 12.13 -7.13
N GLU A 187 -7.27 11.59 -6.00
CA GLU A 187 -7.79 12.33 -4.83
C GLU A 187 -6.85 12.22 -3.61
N MET A 188 -5.74 11.50 -3.71
CA MET A 188 -4.75 11.36 -2.64
C MET A 188 -3.91 12.64 -2.45
N ASN A 189 -3.42 12.87 -1.22
CA ASN A 189 -2.64 14.06 -0.92
C ASN A 189 -1.20 13.93 -1.46
N THR A 190 -0.83 14.81 -2.39
CA THR A 190 0.51 14.83 -3.01
C THR A 190 1.49 15.77 -2.32
N ASP A 191 1.07 16.48 -1.26
CA ASP A 191 1.84 17.43 -0.45
C ASP A 191 1.36 17.32 1.01
N ILE A 192 2.00 16.43 1.79
CA ILE A 192 1.51 16.00 3.11
C ILE A 192 1.65 17.11 4.15
N ASP A 193 2.70 17.91 4.07
CA ASP A 193 2.98 18.97 5.03
C ASP A 193 2.47 20.35 4.60
N GLU A 194 1.87 20.42 3.41
CA GLU A 194 1.24 21.59 2.80
C GLU A 194 2.21 22.77 2.63
N ASP A 195 3.48 22.45 2.35
CA ASP A 195 4.53 23.45 2.17
C ASP A 195 4.60 24.03 0.74
N GLY A 196 3.88 23.40 -0.19
CA GLY A 196 3.80 23.77 -1.60
C GLY A 196 4.78 23.01 -2.49
N ILE A 197 5.54 22.06 -1.93
CA ILE A 197 6.40 21.12 -2.64
C ILE A 197 5.72 19.75 -2.60
N ALA A 198 5.69 19.06 -3.74
CA ALA A 198 5.10 17.72 -3.78
C ALA A 198 6.01 16.73 -3.04
N ASN A 199 5.41 15.74 -2.36
CA ASN A 199 6.10 14.73 -1.54
C ASN A 199 7.34 14.11 -2.18
N ASN A 200 7.35 13.96 -3.51
CA ASN A 200 8.46 13.35 -4.27
C ASN A 200 9.63 14.30 -4.54
N ASP A 201 9.37 15.61 -4.52
CA ASP A 201 10.36 16.66 -4.69
C ASP A 201 10.74 17.30 -3.36
N ASP A 202 10.09 16.88 -2.27
CA ASP A 202 10.25 17.39 -0.92
C ASP A 202 11.29 16.56 -0.11
N ASN A 203 12.38 17.22 0.30
CA ASN A 203 13.42 16.61 1.13
C ASN A 203 13.03 16.46 2.61
N CYS A 204 11.84 16.94 3.00
CA CYS A 204 11.19 16.76 4.29
C CYS A 204 9.67 16.53 4.18
N MET A 205 9.26 15.51 3.43
CA MET A 205 7.87 15.06 3.17
C MET A 205 6.81 15.21 4.29
N GLU A 206 7.20 15.25 5.56
CA GLU A 206 6.28 15.40 6.71
C GLU A 206 6.50 16.68 7.53
N THR A 207 7.39 17.59 7.12
CA THR A 207 7.83 18.75 7.91
C THR A 207 8.02 19.99 7.05
N TYR A 208 7.04 20.91 7.17
CA TYR A 208 6.95 22.16 6.41
C TYR A 208 8.30 22.87 6.23
N ASN A 209 8.83 22.87 5.00
CA ASN A 209 10.12 23.46 4.66
C ASN A 209 10.17 23.99 3.21
N PRO A 210 9.38 25.02 2.87
CA PRO A 210 9.18 25.49 1.48
C PRO A 210 10.46 26.00 0.80
N ASP A 211 11.50 26.31 1.57
CA ASP A 211 12.81 26.73 1.06
C ASP A 211 13.70 25.55 0.64
N GLN A 212 13.33 24.30 0.98
CA GLN A 212 14.03 23.04 0.64
C GLN A 212 15.53 23.08 0.94
N ASN A 213 15.94 23.81 1.98
CA ASN A 213 17.34 23.94 2.37
C ASN A 213 17.90 22.59 2.81
N ASP A 214 19.01 22.18 2.18
CA ASP A 214 19.82 21.01 2.50
C ASP A 214 21.27 21.48 2.43
N VAL A 215 21.86 21.78 3.60
CA VAL A 215 23.17 22.45 3.68
C VAL A 215 24.34 21.49 3.48
N ASP A 216 24.14 20.22 3.80
CA ASP A 216 25.16 19.18 3.84
C ASP A 216 25.03 18.20 2.66
N GLY A 217 23.92 18.28 1.92
CA GLY A 217 23.70 17.73 0.60
C GLY A 217 23.44 16.23 0.61
N ASP A 218 22.88 15.71 1.70
CA ASP A 218 22.61 14.29 1.87
C ASP A 218 21.21 13.88 1.39
N GLY A 219 20.38 14.85 0.97
CA GLY A 219 19.03 14.66 0.50
C GLY A 219 17.95 14.72 1.59
N LYS A 220 18.32 14.98 2.85
CA LYS A 220 17.39 15.33 3.92
C LYS A 220 17.41 16.83 4.13
N GLY A 221 16.23 17.44 4.17
CA GLY A 221 16.15 18.88 4.42
C GLY A 221 16.54 19.22 5.85
N ASN A 222 17.08 20.42 6.04
CA ASN A 222 17.54 20.90 7.33
C ASN A 222 16.46 20.86 8.43
N ALA A 223 15.18 20.87 8.05
CA ALA A 223 14.05 20.87 8.96
C ALA A 223 13.79 19.48 9.59
N CYS A 224 14.16 18.41 8.90
CA CYS A 224 13.86 17.03 9.27
C CYS A 224 15.11 16.13 9.32
N ASP A 225 16.31 16.68 9.15
CA ASP A 225 17.55 15.91 9.24
C ASP A 225 17.80 15.44 10.69
N PRO A 226 17.82 14.12 10.95
CA PRO A 226 18.13 13.57 12.28
C PRO A 226 19.58 13.80 12.73
N CYS A 227 20.48 14.20 11.82
CA CYS A 227 21.92 14.37 12.06
C CYS A 227 22.33 15.82 12.33
N ASP A 228 21.39 16.71 12.66
CA ASP A 228 21.65 18.15 12.95
C ASP A 228 22.38 18.87 11.79
N ASN A 229 22.03 18.52 10.54
CA ASN A 229 22.59 19.07 9.30
C ASN A 229 24.04 18.65 9.04
N ALA A 230 24.40 17.42 9.43
CA ALA A 230 25.75 16.89 9.29
C ALA A 230 25.77 15.68 8.35
N ASN A 231 26.54 15.78 7.27
CA ASN A 231 26.62 14.72 6.26
C ASN A 231 27.40 13.52 6.80
N VAL A 232 26.66 12.53 7.31
CA VAL A 232 27.20 11.27 7.82
C VAL A 232 27.44 10.22 6.73
N TYR A 233 26.78 10.33 5.57
CA TYR A 233 26.78 9.33 4.50
C TYR A 233 27.94 9.49 3.51
N VAL A 234 29.16 9.50 4.03
CA VAL A 234 30.39 9.48 3.22
C VAL A 234 30.96 8.08 3.10
N ALA A 235 31.56 7.77 1.94
CA ALA A 235 32.21 6.49 1.71
C ALA A 235 33.28 6.19 2.77
N GLY A 236 33.01 5.21 3.64
CA GLY A 236 33.90 4.78 4.72
C GLY A 236 33.37 5.03 6.13
N ASN A 237 32.33 5.85 6.33
CA ASN A 237 31.61 5.97 7.60
C ASN A 237 30.42 5.00 7.56
N LEU A 238 30.62 3.79 8.08
CA LEU A 238 29.63 2.71 8.01
C LEU A 238 28.73 2.65 9.24
N ASN A 239 29.12 3.30 10.34
CA ASN A 239 28.33 3.34 11.58
C ASN A 239 27.63 4.70 11.81
N GLY A 240 27.86 5.70 10.96
CA GLY A 240 27.22 7.01 11.01
C GLY A 240 27.72 7.90 12.15
N ASP A 241 28.94 7.69 12.66
CA ASP A 241 29.46 8.48 13.78
C ASP A 241 30.07 9.84 13.33
N LEU A 242 30.00 10.83 14.25
CA LEU A 242 30.38 12.23 14.02
C LEU A 242 31.33 12.74 15.11
N ALA A 243 32.29 13.60 14.72
CA ALA A 243 33.09 14.42 15.61
C ALA A 243 33.12 15.89 15.15
N GLY A 244 32.33 16.74 15.82
CA GLY A 244 32.25 18.16 15.47
C GLY A 244 31.76 18.38 14.04
N ASP A 245 30.63 17.74 13.72
CA ASP A 245 29.92 17.80 12.44
C ASP A 245 30.71 17.27 11.23
N LEU A 246 31.80 16.54 11.50
CA LEU A 246 32.56 15.81 10.50
C LEU A 246 32.39 14.29 10.71
N PRO A 247 32.12 13.52 9.64
CA PRO A 247 32.06 12.07 9.72
C PRO A 247 33.39 11.50 10.18
N ILE A 248 33.36 10.57 11.13
CA ILE A 248 34.56 9.86 11.56
C ILE A 248 34.70 8.62 10.68
N ILE A 249 35.92 8.40 10.18
CA ILE A 249 36.29 7.14 9.52
C ILE A 249 37.36 6.51 10.40
N ASN A 250 37.00 5.43 11.07
CA ASN A 250 37.84 4.77 12.05
C ASN A 250 37.74 3.23 11.94
N ILE A 251 38.35 2.54 12.90
CA ILE A 251 38.41 1.07 12.87
C ILE A 251 37.05 0.42 13.12
N TYR A 252 36.11 1.11 13.78
CA TYR A 252 34.77 0.62 14.01
C TYR A 252 33.99 0.50 12.70
N ASP A 253 34.19 1.39 11.72
CA ASP A 253 33.57 1.29 10.40
C ASP A 253 33.95 0.00 9.68
N VAL A 254 35.21 -0.40 9.76
CA VAL A 254 35.71 -1.65 9.16
C VAL A 254 35.09 -2.88 9.84
N LEU A 255 34.68 -2.77 11.10
CA LEU A 255 34.03 -3.85 11.84
C LEU A 255 32.53 -3.99 11.51
N PHE A 256 31.95 -3.03 10.78
CA PHE A 256 30.58 -3.08 10.28
C PHE A 256 30.47 -3.60 8.83
N LEU A 257 31.58 -4.06 8.23
CA LEU A 257 31.61 -4.81 6.94
C LEU A 257 31.24 -6.29 7.07
#